data_AF-A0A5C5YK48-F1
#
_entry.id   AF-A0A5C5YK48-F1
#
_cell.length_a   1.000
_cell.length_b   1.000
_cell.length_c   1.000
_cell.angle_alpha   90.00
_cell.angle_beta   90.00
_cell.angle_gamma   90.00
#
_symmetry.space_group_name_H-M   'P 1'
#
loop_
_entity.id
_entity.type
_entity.pdbx_description
1 polymer ?
#
loop_
_entity_poly.entity_id
_entity_poly.type
_entity_poly.pdbx_seq_one_letter_code
_entity_poly.pdbx_strand_id
1 'polypeptide(L)'
;MSHIAAANDRIAHRDRFHQSAVVDEATNPTTEGVIASPTTDKLADDGPCKRMIGLWQAVNGTLQPWPVVRMLLAALLLVTGVLKATHSAELLASGGLLGSPAAIASAVGLEWFAAAFIAIGPVRLAQRFAFVLFSVFTLVATWAWWTDQDCGCFGPQTPKGVPLLIDTAALLLVAWSVRSQRKSARVAGPAFQSLRASLVAGSMLAALSGGFTAWNINHQATAKAMPSWFGENLIGKEFPLLADPRFAALVPEQGEVLIVMLRPDCEHCRELVEQWSTTRQELRSTTKVIGISVSPGRWTVMPDLIAAVPTNKSADTVITWKDTEPFVASPRVVALKNRIVTDVQPTLKNFGVQGVSDHHQDYRWQVSPAVRSLKRNLIQKYINNYAA
;
A
#
# COMPACT_ATOMS: atom_id res chain seq x y z
N MET A 1 -50.28 25.74 -12.30
CA MET A 1 -51.02 26.63 -11.39
C MET A 1 -50.44 26.49 -10.00
N SER A 2 -50.04 27.63 -9.43
CA SER A 2 -49.69 27.94 -8.03
C SER A 2 -48.64 27.11 -7.27
N HIS A 3 -47.56 27.82 -6.89
CA HIS A 3 -46.58 27.56 -5.82
C HIS A 3 -45.15 27.14 -6.21
N ILE A 4 -44.50 27.88 -7.12
CA ILE A 4 -43.03 28.08 -7.10
C ILE A 4 -42.75 29.54 -7.51
N ALA A 5 -42.93 30.48 -6.58
CA ALA A 5 -42.61 31.89 -6.79
C ALA A 5 -42.42 32.59 -5.43
N ALA A 6 -41.28 32.36 -4.76
CA ALA A 6 -40.82 33.17 -3.63
C ALA A 6 -39.38 32.79 -3.23
N ALA A 7 -38.39 33.09 -4.07
CA ALA A 7 -36.98 32.96 -3.68
C ALA A 7 -36.01 33.86 -4.47
N ASN A 8 -36.47 35.01 -4.99
CA ASN A 8 -35.67 35.83 -5.92
C ASN A 8 -35.40 37.28 -5.46
N ASP A 9 -35.55 37.60 -4.17
CA ASP A 9 -35.56 39.01 -3.72
C ASP A 9 -34.51 39.37 -2.65
N ARG A 10 -33.39 38.64 -2.57
CA ARG A 10 -32.32 38.92 -1.58
C ARG A 10 -30.91 39.14 -2.14
N ILE A 11 -30.78 39.55 -3.40
CA ILE A 11 -29.47 39.83 -4.03
C ILE A 11 -29.42 41.24 -4.68
N ALA A 12 -30.02 42.24 -4.03
CA ALA A 12 -30.07 43.61 -4.58
C ALA A 12 -29.60 44.73 -3.63
N HIS A 13 -28.95 44.43 -2.49
CA HIS A 13 -28.63 45.48 -1.50
C HIS A 13 -27.19 45.52 -0.96
N ARG A 14 -26.20 44.93 -1.63
CA ARG A 14 -24.81 44.87 -1.12
C ARG A 14 -23.74 45.56 -1.96
N ASP A 15 -24.10 46.51 -2.83
CA ASP A 15 -23.14 47.24 -3.68
C ASP A 15 -23.13 48.75 -3.46
N ARG A 16 -23.35 49.23 -2.22
CA ARG A 16 -23.48 50.66 -1.96
C ARG A 16 -22.71 51.17 -0.73
N PHE A 17 -21.43 50.82 -0.57
CA PHE A 17 -20.53 51.56 0.32
C PHE A 17 -19.08 51.47 -0.19
N HIS A 18 -18.39 52.62 -0.21
CA HIS A 18 -17.01 52.88 -0.65
C HIS A 18 -16.80 53.39 -2.09
N GLN A 19 -17.45 54.52 -2.40
CA GLN A 19 -16.81 55.62 -3.14
C GLN A 19 -17.04 56.92 -2.35
N SER A 20 -16.13 57.87 -2.52
CA SER A 20 -16.06 59.22 -1.90
C SER A 20 -15.09 59.37 -0.71
N ALA A 21 -13.83 59.61 -1.03
CA ALA A 21 -13.01 60.60 -0.33
C ALA A 21 -12.07 61.25 -1.36
N VAL A 22 -12.42 62.47 -1.75
CA VAL A 22 -11.78 63.36 -2.69
C VAL A 22 -11.29 64.56 -1.87
N VAL A 23 -10.01 64.90 -2.04
CA VAL A 23 -9.38 66.24 -1.93
C VAL A 23 -9.16 66.86 -0.54
N ASP A 24 -7.89 67.14 -0.25
CA ASP A 24 -7.29 68.43 0.19
C ASP A 24 -5.78 68.15 0.44
N GLU A 25 -4.85 68.57 -0.42
CA GLU A 25 -4.24 69.90 -0.51
C GLU A 25 -3.47 70.32 0.77
N ALA A 26 -2.14 70.21 0.75
CA ALA A 26 -1.22 71.02 1.57
C ALA A 26 0.25 70.85 1.11
N THR A 27 0.71 71.84 0.35
CA THR A 27 1.94 72.62 0.58
C THR A 27 3.25 71.93 1.01
N ASN A 28 4.24 72.06 0.12
CA ASN A 28 5.69 72.11 0.41
C ASN A 28 6.02 72.97 1.65
N PRO A 29 7.08 72.58 2.39
CA PRO A 29 8.18 73.51 2.55
C PRO A 29 9.55 72.89 2.24
N THR A 30 10.31 73.67 1.48
CA THR A 30 11.77 73.77 1.45
C THR A 30 12.41 73.82 2.84
N THR A 31 13.73 73.56 2.90
CA THR A 31 14.71 73.55 4.05
C THR A 31 14.96 72.15 4.62
N GLU A 32 16.17 71.65 4.79
CA GLU A 32 17.49 72.24 4.89
C GLU A 32 18.55 71.14 4.61
N GLY A 33 19.63 71.51 3.93
CA GLY A 33 20.80 70.67 3.77
C GLY A 33 21.55 70.55 5.10
N VAL A 34 21.47 69.38 5.74
CA VAL A 34 22.40 68.99 6.80
C VAL A 34 23.57 68.29 6.13
N ILE A 35 24.64 69.07 5.93
CA ILE A 35 25.99 68.59 5.64
C ILE A 35 26.42 67.76 6.86
N ALA A 36 26.27 66.43 6.77
CA ALA A 36 26.85 65.52 7.73
C ALA A 36 28.38 65.56 7.57
N SER A 37 29.02 66.11 8.59
CA SER A 37 30.48 66.12 8.76
C SER A 37 31.02 64.68 8.73
N PRO A 38 32.14 64.40 8.03
CA PRO A 38 32.79 63.11 8.09
C PRO A 38 33.46 62.96 9.45
N THR A 39 32.77 62.35 10.42
CA THR A 39 33.44 61.84 11.62
C THR A 39 34.31 60.67 11.20
N THR A 40 35.59 60.97 11.10
CA THR A 40 36.72 60.07 11.15
C THR A 40 36.65 59.15 12.37
N ASP A 41 37.23 57.97 12.19
CA ASP A 41 37.84 57.14 13.23
C ASP A 41 36.94 56.54 14.32
N LYS A 42 36.36 55.38 14.00
CA LYS A 42 36.68 54.14 14.75
C LYS A 42 36.75 52.97 13.77
N LEU A 43 37.93 52.75 13.17
CA LEU A 43 38.37 51.41 12.77
C LEU A 43 38.53 50.59 14.07
N ALA A 44 37.41 50.22 14.68
CA ALA A 44 37.39 49.13 15.62
C ALA A 44 37.69 47.88 14.79
N ASP A 45 38.75 47.20 15.17
CA ASP A 45 39.21 45.93 14.65
C ASP A 45 38.09 44.89 14.77
N ASP A 46 37.14 44.92 13.82
CA ASP A 46 36.10 43.93 13.64
C ASP A 46 36.80 42.69 13.06
N GLY A 47 37.46 41.97 13.97
CA GLY A 47 38.28 40.81 13.67
C GLY A 47 37.52 39.79 12.79
N PRO A 48 38.27 38.87 12.15
CA PRO A 48 37.74 37.94 11.15
C PRO A 48 36.47 37.18 11.59
N CYS A 49 36.27 37.03 12.90
CA CYS A 49 35.08 36.43 13.50
C CYS A 49 33.76 37.19 13.20
N LYS A 50 33.75 38.53 13.24
CA LYS A 50 32.54 39.32 12.93
C LYS A 50 32.17 39.27 11.45
N ARG A 51 33.17 39.29 10.56
CA ARG A 51 32.95 39.10 9.11
C ARG A 51 32.42 37.70 8.80
N MET A 52 32.91 36.66 9.48
CA MET A 52 32.38 35.30 9.34
C MET A 52 30.93 35.18 9.82
N ILE A 53 30.57 35.79 10.96
CA ILE A 53 29.19 35.79 11.46
C ILE A 53 28.26 36.54 10.50
N GLY A 54 28.70 37.67 9.95
CA GLY A 54 27.93 38.42 8.94
C GLY A 54 27.72 37.64 7.63
N LEU A 55 28.76 36.98 7.13
CA LEU A 55 28.66 36.08 5.97
C LEU A 55 27.76 34.88 6.24
N TRP A 56 27.84 34.28 7.43
CA TRP A 56 26.98 33.14 7.81
C TRP A 56 25.52 33.57 7.96
N GLN A 57 25.25 34.77 8.48
CA GLN A 57 23.90 35.34 8.54
C GLN A 57 23.38 35.79 7.16
N ALA A 58 24.24 36.26 6.26
CA ALA A 58 23.85 36.61 4.89
C ALA A 58 23.51 35.37 4.04
N VAL A 59 24.29 34.29 4.21
CA VAL A 59 24.04 32.99 3.55
C VAL A 59 22.80 32.30 4.15
N ASN A 60 22.62 32.32 5.47
CA ASN A 60 21.44 31.74 6.10
C ASN A 60 20.18 32.62 6.03
N GLY A 61 20.33 33.91 5.73
CA GLY A 61 19.20 34.84 5.60
C GLY A 61 18.51 34.75 4.23
N THR A 62 19.19 34.24 3.20
CA THR A 62 18.69 34.25 1.81
C THR A 62 18.05 32.94 1.39
N LEU A 63 18.45 31.80 1.96
CA LEU A 63 17.80 30.51 1.71
C LEU A 63 16.69 30.28 2.75
N GLN A 64 15.45 30.60 2.40
CA GLN A 64 14.32 30.05 3.15
C GLN A 64 14.37 28.51 2.97
N PRO A 65 14.53 27.72 4.05
CA PRO A 65 14.72 26.27 3.91
C PRO A 65 13.45 25.58 3.39
N TRP A 66 12.28 26.17 3.62
CA TRP A 66 11.00 25.55 3.31
C TRP A 66 10.73 25.33 1.80
N PRO A 67 10.92 26.31 0.90
CA PRO A 67 10.82 26.09 -0.54
C PRO A 67 11.64 24.91 -1.07
N VAL A 68 12.86 24.69 -0.54
CA VAL A 68 13.70 23.55 -0.95
C VAL A 68 13.16 22.25 -0.34
N VAL A 69 12.90 22.25 0.96
CA VAL A 69 12.36 21.09 1.68
C VAL A 69 11.04 20.60 1.06
N ARG A 70 10.09 21.50 0.76
CA ARG A 70 8.80 21.11 0.17
C ARG A 70 8.97 20.44 -1.20
N MET A 71 9.92 20.90 -2.03
CA MET A 71 10.15 20.32 -3.35
C MET A 71 10.81 18.95 -3.23
N LEU A 72 11.75 18.78 -2.29
CA LEU A 72 12.35 17.48 -2.00
C LEU A 72 11.32 16.47 -1.49
N LEU A 73 10.43 16.87 -0.58
CA LEU A 73 9.38 16.00 -0.05
C LEU A 73 8.35 15.62 -1.13
N ALA A 74 7.95 16.58 -1.96
CA ALA A 74 7.06 16.31 -3.08
C ALA A 74 7.69 15.36 -4.11
N ALA A 75 8.97 15.57 -4.45
CA ALA A 75 9.71 14.69 -5.34
C ALA A 75 9.85 13.27 -4.75
N LEU A 76 10.15 13.15 -3.46
CA LEU A 76 10.22 11.87 -2.77
C LEU A 76 8.89 11.11 -2.89
N LEU A 77 7.76 11.75 -2.55
CA LEU A 77 6.43 11.14 -2.63
C LEU A 77 6.03 10.76 -4.06
N LEU A 78 6.41 11.55 -5.07
CA LEU A 78 6.18 11.18 -6.47
C LEU A 78 6.99 9.95 -6.88
N VAL A 79 8.28 9.91 -6.53
CA VAL A 79 9.16 8.78 -6.84
C VAL A 79 8.64 7.52 -6.16
N THR A 80 8.25 7.58 -4.89
CA THR A 80 7.70 6.43 -4.17
C THR A 80 6.38 5.97 -4.77
N GLY A 81 5.53 6.90 -5.20
CA GLY A 81 4.25 6.57 -5.83
C GLY A 81 4.44 5.92 -7.20
N VAL A 82 5.41 6.40 -7.99
CA VAL A 82 5.80 5.78 -9.27
C VAL A 82 6.32 4.36 -9.04
N LEU A 83 7.25 4.17 -8.11
CA LEU A 83 7.79 2.84 -7.79
C LEU A 83 6.69 1.87 -7.35
N LYS A 84 5.71 2.31 -6.55
CA LYS A 84 4.56 1.50 -6.16
C LYS A 84 3.67 1.14 -7.34
N ALA A 85 3.42 2.07 -8.25
CA ALA A 85 2.59 1.83 -9.43
C ALA A 85 3.26 0.82 -10.38
N THR A 86 4.58 0.96 -10.61
CA THR A 86 5.35 0.09 -11.52
C THR A 86 5.57 -1.31 -10.94
N HIS A 87 5.83 -1.42 -9.63
CA HIS A 87 6.03 -2.70 -8.92
C HIS A 87 4.76 -3.22 -8.22
N SER A 88 3.58 -2.80 -8.70
CA SER A 88 2.30 -3.18 -8.09
C SER A 88 2.06 -4.69 -8.05
N ALA A 89 2.51 -5.45 -9.06
CA ALA A 89 2.40 -6.90 -9.06
C ALA A 89 3.22 -7.57 -7.94
N GLU A 90 4.46 -7.15 -7.74
CA GLU A 90 5.33 -7.64 -6.66
C GLU A 90 4.78 -7.27 -5.28
N LEU A 91 4.21 -6.06 -5.16
CA LEU A 91 3.53 -5.59 -3.96
C LEU A 91 2.32 -6.44 -3.60
N LEU A 92 1.46 -6.77 -4.57
CA LEU A 92 0.34 -7.68 -4.36
C LEU A 92 0.81 -9.05 -3.90
N ALA A 93 1.89 -9.57 -4.50
CA ALA A 93 2.45 -10.88 -4.18
C ALA A 93 3.00 -10.96 -2.74
N SER A 94 3.46 -9.84 -2.17
CA SER A 94 4.07 -9.81 -0.84
C SER A 94 3.10 -10.09 0.32
N GLY A 95 1.78 -9.96 0.10
CA GLY A 95 0.76 -10.22 1.14
C GLY A 95 0.78 -9.24 2.33
N GLY A 96 1.49 -8.11 2.23
CA GLY A 96 1.55 -7.08 3.28
C GLY A 96 0.32 -6.17 3.34
N LEU A 97 0.44 -5.01 3.99
CA LEU A 97 -0.64 -4.01 4.12
C LEU A 97 -1.20 -3.53 2.77
N LEU A 98 -0.38 -3.60 1.73
CA LEU A 98 -0.73 -3.28 0.34
C LEU A 98 -1.10 -4.53 -0.48
N GLY A 99 -1.49 -5.63 0.17
CA GLY A 99 -1.80 -6.91 -0.48
C GLY A 99 -3.04 -6.90 -1.38
N SER A 100 -3.84 -5.81 -1.39
CA SER A 100 -5.00 -5.70 -2.27
C SER A 100 -4.82 -4.61 -3.35
N PRO A 101 -5.40 -4.78 -4.55
CA PRO A 101 -5.32 -3.77 -5.62
C PRO A 101 -5.86 -2.40 -5.17
N ALA A 102 -6.94 -2.40 -4.38
CA ALA A 102 -7.53 -1.19 -3.84
C ALA A 102 -6.58 -0.47 -2.86
N ALA A 103 -5.86 -1.23 -2.02
CA ALA A 103 -4.87 -0.65 -1.10
C ALA A 103 -3.70 -0.02 -1.85
N ILE A 104 -3.14 -0.69 -2.88
CA ILE A 104 -2.05 -0.11 -3.69
C ILE A 104 -2.52 1.15 -4.41
N ALA A 105 -3.68 1.09 -5.10
CA ALA A 105 -4.21 2.25 -5.82
C ALA A 105 -4.47 3.44 -4.87
N SER A 106 -4.98 3.17 -3.66
CA SER A 106 -5.19 4.20 -2.64
C SER A 106 -3.88 4.78 -2.12
N ALA A 107 -2.86 3.95 -1.88
CA ALA A 107 -1.55 4.40 -1.43
C ALA A 107 -0.84 5.26 -2.48
N VAL A 108 -0.83 4.82 -3.74
CA VAL A 108 -0.28 5.61 -4.87
C VAL A 108 -1.03 6.93 -5.01
N GLY A 109 -2.36 6.89 -4.99
CA GLY A 109 -3.20 8.08 -5.10
C GLY A 109 -2.96 9.09 -3.96
N LEU A 110 -2.82 8.60 -2.72
CA LEU A 110 -2.50 9.43 -1.56
C LEU A 110 -1.12 10.10 -1.69
N GLU A 111 -0.10 9.36 -2.15
CA GLU A 111 1.26 9.91 -2.32
C GLU A 111 1.31 11.01 -3.39
N TRP A 112 0.63 10.79 -4.52
CA TRP A 112 0.56 11.80 -5.59
C TRP A 112 -0.27 13.02 -5.18
N PHE A 113 -1.38 12.81 -4.47
CA PHE A 113 -2.15 13.90 -3.85
C PHE A 113 -1.26 14.72 -2.91
N ALA A 114 -0.57 14.03 -2.01
CA ALA A 114 0.27 14.64 -0.99
C ALA A 114 1.42 15.43 -1.63
N ALA A 115 2.08 14.88 -2.64
CA ALA A 115 3.14 15.55 -3.37
C ALA A 115 2.66 16.87 -4.00
N ALA A 116 1.52 16.83 -4.70
CA ALA A 116 0.93 18.00 -5.33
C ALA A 116 0.51 19.06 -4.30
N PHE A 117 -0.13 18.62 -3.21
CA PHE A 117 -0.54 19.51 -2.13
C PHE A 117 0.64 20.17 -1.43
N ILE A 118 1.73 19.43 -1.17
CA ILE A 118 2.94 19.96 -0.53
C ILE A 118 3.67 20.95 -1.47
N ALA A 119 3.70 20.67 -2.77
CA ALA A 119 4.37 21.53 -3.75
C ALA A 119 3.62 22.85 -4.00
N ILE A 120 2.30 22.80 -4.15
CA ILE A 120 1.48 23.93 -4.65
C ILE A 120 0.70 24.62 -3.51
N GLY A 121 0.37 23.88 -2.45
CA GLY A 121 -0.51 24.34 -1.39
C GLY A 121 0.04 25.52 -0.59
N PRO A 122 -0.83 26.25 0.14
CA PRO A 122 -0.41 27.35 0.99
C PRO A 122 0.63 26.88 2.00
N VAL A 123 1.75 27.61 2.10
CA VAL A 123 2.94 27.23 2.87
C VAL A 123 2.63 26.65 4.25
N ARG A 124 1.80 27.33 5.06
CA ARG A 124 1.44 26.89 6.41
C ARG A 124 0.61 25.60 6.43
N LEU A 125 -0.30 25.43 5.46
CA LEU A 125 -1.14 24.24 5.36
C LEU A 125 -0.33 23.06 4.82
N ALA A 126 0.46 23.27 3.77
CA ALA A 126 1.37 22.28 3.21
C ALA A 126 2.34 21.76 4.27
N GLN A 127 2.88 22.63 5.12
CA GLN A 127 3.78 22.24 6.21
C GLN A 127 3.09 21.41 7.29
N ARG A 128 1.90 21.83 7.75
CA ARG A 128 1.11 21.07 8.72
C ARG A 128 0.69 19.71 8.16
N PHE A 129 0.26 19.69 6.91
CA PHE A 129 -0.12 18.47 6.21
C PHE A 129 1.06 17.51 6.07
N ALA A 130 2.23 17.99 5.62
CA ALA A 130 3.45 17.18 5.55
C ALA A 130 3.82 16.62 6.93
N PHE A 131 3.77 17.46 7.98
CA PHE A 131 4.06 17.01 9.34
C PHE A 131 3.13 15.87 9.79
N VAL A 132 1.81 16.02 9.59
CA VAL A 132 0.83 14.99 9.95
C VAL A 132 1.03 13.73 9.12
N LEU A 133 1.22 13.85 7.80
CA LEU A 133 1.41 12.73 6.88
C LEU A 133 2.64 11.89 7.27
N PHE A 134 3.81 12.53 7.41
CA PHE A 134 5.05 11.82 7.78
C PHE A 134 5.02 11.31 9.22
N SER A 135 4.24 11.93 10.12
CA SER A 135 4.00 11.36 11.46
C SER A 135 3.23 10.04 11.36
N VAL A 136 2.16 9.99 10.55
CA VAL A 136 1.39 8.75 10.33
C VAL A 136 2.26 7.68 9.67
N PHE A 137 3.05 8.03 8.65
CA PHE A 137 3.97 7.08 8.00
C PHE A 137 5.02 6.55 8.98
N THR A 138 5.64 7.43 9.78
CA THR A 138 6.59 7.03 10.82
C THR A 138 5.96 6.08 11.84
N LEU A 139 4.71 6.33 12.27
CA LEU A 139 3.99 5.43 13.18
C LEU A 139 3.72 4.06 12.57
N VAL A 140 3.28 4.00 11.30
CA VAL A 140 3.04 2.74 10.58
C VAL A 140 4.35 1.98 10.38
N ALA A 141 5.42 2.67 9.99
CA ALA A 141 6.74 2.07 9.82
C ALA A 141 7.33 1.56 11.15
N THR A 142 7.11 2.28 12.25
CA THR A 142 7.52 1.86 13.61
C THR A 142 6.76 0.61 14.04
N TRP A 143 5.44 0.58 13.83
CA TRP A 143 4.60 -0.57 14.14
C TRP A 143 5.04 -1.81 13.35
N ALA A 144 5.26 -1.67 12.05
CA ALA A 144 5.70 -2.75 11.20
C ALA A 144 7.08 -3.29 11.64
N TRP A 145 8.03 -2.39 11.90
CA TRP A 145 9.35 -2.76 12.42
C TRP A 145 9.26 -3.48 13.77
N TRP A 146 8.41 -3.00 14.69
CA TRP A 146 8.21 -3.63 16.00
C TRP A 146 7.63 -5.05 15.91
N THR A 147 6.73 -5.28 14.95
CA THR A 147 6.01 -6.56 14.80
C THR A 147 6.71 -7.55 13.87
N ASP A 148 7.90 -7.20 13.36
CA ASP A 148 8.62 -7.92 12.30
C ASP A 148 7.77 -8.19 11.04
N GLN A 149 6.72 -7.38 10.84
CA GLN A 149 5.86 -7.45 9.67
C GLN A 149 6.46 -6.60 8.55
N ASP A 150 6.50 -7.13 7.33
CA ASP A 150 6.77 -6.30 6.17
C ASP A 150 5.58 -5.37 5.94
N CYS A 151 5.79 -4.07 6.21
CA CYS A 151 4.77 -3.04 5.95
C CYS A 151 4.30 -3.04 4.48
N GLY A 152 5.08 -3.63 3.57
CA GLY A 152 4.80 -3.66 2.13
C GLY A 152 4.83 -2.26 1.49
N CYS A 153 5.10 -1.20 2.25
CA CYS A 153 5.00 0.19 1.78
C CYS A 153 6.01 0.52 0.66
N PHE A 154 7.07 -0.25 0.49
CA PHE A 154 8.11 0.00 -0.53
C PHE A 154 8.50 -1.28 -1.28
N GLY A 155 7.69 -2.33 -1.18
CA GLY A 155 7.96 -3.61 -1.83
C GLY A 155 8.86 -4.54 -1.02
N PRO A 156 8.89 -5.83 -1.40
CA PRO A 156 9.61 -6.88 -0.67
C PRO A 156 11.13 -6.71 -0.69
N GLN A 157 11.67 -5.88 -1.58
CA GLN A 157 13.11 -5.65 -1.71
C GLN A 157 13.63 -4.54 -0.80
N THR A 158 12.76 -3.78 -0.13
CA THR A 158 13.20 -2.68 0.72
C THR A 158 13.69 -3.24 2.06
N PRO A 159 14.96 -2.99 2.45
CA PRO A 159 15.48 -3.50 3.71
C PRO A 159 14.65 -3.04 4.91
N LYS A 160 14.42 -3.94 5.88
CA LYS A 160 13.70 -3.63 7.12
C LYS A 160 14.30 -2.38 7.77
N GLY A 161 13.44 -1.43 8.14
CA GLY A 161 13.83 -0.18 8.80
C GLY A 161 14.18 0.99 7.87
N VAL A 162 14.47 0.77 6.58
CA VAL A 162 14.70 1.88 5.63
C VAL A 162 13.50 2.84 5.51
N PRO A 163 12.24 2.36 5.43
CA PRO A 163 11.06 3.22 5.43
C PRO A 163 11.01 4.13 6.66
N LEU A 164 11.25 3.56 7.85
CA LEU A 164 11.25 4.30 9.11
C LEU A 164 12.31 5.40 9.12
N LEU A 165 13.52 5.12 8.62
CA LEU A 165 14.60 6.11 8.52
C LEU A 165 14.22 7.26 7.58
N ILE A 166 13.67 6.95 6.41
CA ILE A 166 13.24 7.95 5.41
C ILE A 166 12.12 8.82 5.99
N ASP A 167 11.09 8.23 6.58
CA ASP A 167 9.94 8.95 7.12
C ASP A 167 10.34 9.81 8.33
N THR A 168 11.21 9.30 9.20
CA THR A 168 11.76 10.06 10.34
C THR A 168 12.61 11.23 9.87
N ALA A 169 13.47 11.03 8.86
CA ALA A 169 14.28 12.11 8.29
C ALA A 169 13.40 13.20 7.65
N ALA A 170 12.38 12.80 6.89
CA ALA A 170 11.39 13.72 6.33
C ALA A 170 10.66 14.52 7.43
N LEU A 171 10.21 13.85 8.50
CA LEU A 171 9.55 14.50 9.64
C LEU A 171 10.47 15.50 10.35
N LEU A 172 11.74 15.16 10.57
CA LEU A 172 12.74 16.04 11.16
C LEU A 172 13.03 17.26 10.26
N LEU A 173 13.11 17.07 8.93
CA LEU A 173 13.26 18.18 7.98
C LEU A 173 12.05 19.14 8.03
N VAL A 174 10.83 18.61 8.11
CA VAL A 174 9.63 19.42 8.30
C VAL A 174 9.70 20.17 9.63
N ALA A 175 10.00 19.50 10.74
CA ALA A 175 10.09 20.13 12.07
C ALA A 175 11.15 21.24 12.12
N TRP A 176 12.31 21.02 11.50
CA TRP A 176 13.38 22.00 11.40
C TRP A 176 12.93 23.25 10.63
N SER A 177 12.22 23.06 9.51
CA SER A 177 11.69 24.15 8.71
C SER A 177 10.62 25.01 9.44
N VAL A 178 9.86 24.43 10.38
CA VAL A 178 8.85 25.16 11.20
C VAL A 178 9.54 26.21 12.07
N ARG A 179 10.70 25.86 12.64
CA ARG A 179 11.46 26.75 13.52
C ARG A 179 11.92 28.02 12.79
N SER A 180 12.28 27.88 11.52
CA SER A 180 12.72 29.00 10.67
C SER A 180 11.58 29.98 10.34
N GLN A 181 10.34 29.52 10.24
CA GLN A 181 9.22 30.36 9.76
C GLN A 181 8.56 31.23 10.82
N ARG A 182 8.81 30.99 12.12
CA ARG A 182 8.23 31.81 13.21
C ARG A 182 8.57 33.31 13.07
N LYS A 183 9.60 33.67 12.31
CA LYS A 183 10.08 35.06 12.13
C LYS A 183 9.49 35.80 10.92
N SER A 184 8.82 35.13 9.97
CA SER A 184 8.39 35.75 8.68
C SER A 184 6.89 36.06 8.58
N ALA A 185 6.18 36.29 9.69
CA ALA A 185 4.73 36.46 9.66
C ALA A 185 4.31 37.90 9.34
N ARG A 186 3.80 38.14 8.12
CA ARG A 186 2.60 38.96 7.78
C ARG A 186 2.62 39.30 6.28
N VAL A 187 2.29 38.34 5.42
CA VAL A 187 1.79 38.66 4.08
C VAL A 187 0.53 37.85 3.88
N ALA A 188 -0.61 38.47 4.18
CA ALA A 188 -1.94 37.91 3.96
C ALA A 188 -2.31 38.11 2.48
N GLY A 189 -1.65 37.34 1.61
CA GLY A 189 -2.03 37.24 0.19
C GLY A 189 -3.19 36.27 -0.04
N PRO A 190 -3.59 36.02 -1.31
CA PRO A 190 -4.76 35.23 -1.71
C PRO A 190 -4.56 33.71 -1.47
N ALA A 191 -4.44 33.33 -0.19
CA ALA A 191 -4.22 31.95 0.26
C ALA A 191 -5.36 30.99 -0.14
N PHE A 192 -6.54 31.53 -0.41
CA PHE A 192 -7.70 30.73 -0.75
C PHE A 192 -7.69 30.23 -2.21
N GLN A 193 -7.16 31.01 -3.15
CA GLN A 193 -7.04 30.59 -4.55
C GLN A 193 -5.99 29.47 -4.71
N SER A 194 -4.83 29.61 -4.05
CA SER A 194 -3.79 28.58 -4.04
C SER A 194 -4.24 27.29 -3.37
N LEU A 195 -5.04 27.38 -2.29
CA LEU A 195 -5.65 26.20 -1.66
C LEU A 195 -6.56 25.44 -2.65
N ARG A 196 -7.48 26.13 -3.31
CA ARG A 196 -8.39 25.51 -4.30
C ARG A 196 -7.60 24.84 -5.43
N ALA A 197 -6.61 25.54 -6.00
CA ALA A 197 -5.76 24.99 -7.05
C ALA A 197 -5.03 23.71 -6.59
N SER A 198 -4.48 23.70 -5.37
CA SER A 198 -3.77 22.53 -4.82
C SER A 198 -4.69 21.33 -4.59
N LEU A 199 -5.92 21.55 -4.11
CA LEU A 199 -6.89 20.47 -3.88
C LEU A 199 -7.37 19.86 -5.20
N VAL A 200 -7.64 20.69 -6.21
CA VAL A 200 -8.05 20.22 -7.55
C VAL A 200 -6.91 19.46 -8.21
N ALA A 201 -5.70 20.04 -8.25
CA ALA A 201 -4.54 19.39 -8.85
C ALA A 201 -4.19 18.07 -8.14
N GLY A 202 -4.18 18.07 -6.80
CA GLY A 202 -3.96 16.86 -6.02
C GLY A 202 -5.00 15.78 -6.27
N SER A 203 -6.29 16.14 -6.32
CA SER A 203 -7.36 15.17 -6.54
C SER A 203 -7.31 14.57 -7.95
N MET A 204 -7.00 15.38 -8.97
CA MET A 204 -6.82 14.91 -10.34
C MET A 204 -5.62 13.94 -10.45
N LEU A 205 -4.48 14.28 -9.84
CA LEU A 205 -3.30 13.41 -9.82
C LEU A 205 -3.56 12.10 -9.06
N ALA A 206 -4.32 12.14 -7.97
CA ALA A 206 -4.75 10.95 -7.24
C ALA A 206 -5.63 10.04 -8.09
N ALA A 207 -6.63 10.61 -8.78
CA ALA A 207 -7.54 9.85 -9.64
C ALA A 207 -6.81 9.24 -10.84
N LEU A 208 -5.92 10.01 -11.50
CA LEU A 208 -5.14 9.53 -12.64
C LEU A 208 -4.17 8.42 -12.24
N SER A 209 -3.45 8.58 -11.11
CA SER A 209 -2.49 7.58 -10.65
C SER A 209 -3.15 6.33 -10.09
N GLY A 210 -4.26 6.48 -9.36
CA GLY A 210 -5.09 5.36 -8.92
C GLY A 210 -5.67 4.60 -10.11
N GLY A 211 -6.20 5.30 -11.12
CA GLY A 211 -6.68 4.72 -12.36
C GLY A 211 -5.60 4.02 -13.17
N PHE A 212 -4.42 4.65 -13.33
CA PHE A 212 -3.25 4.05 -13.97
C PHE A 212 -2.78 2.80 -13.23
N THR A 213 -2.74 2.83 -11.90
CA THR A 213 -2.34 1.68 -11.08
C THR A 213 -3.33 0.53 -11.23
N ALA A 214 -4.64 0.81 -11.17
CA ALA A 214 -5.68 -0.20 -11.38
C ALA A 214 -5.62 -0.79 -12.80
N TRP A 215 -5.44 0.06 -13.82
CA TRP A 215 -5.25 -0.37 -15.20
C TRP A 215 -3.99 -1.21 -15.36
N ASN A 216 -2.85 -0.78 -14.78
CA ASN A 216 -1.58 -1.50 -14.86
C ASN A 216 -1.66 -2.86 -14.16
N ILE A 217 -2.29 -2.94 -12.98
CA ILE A 217 -2.56 -4.21 -12.30
C ILE A 217 -3.39 -5.13 -13.20
N ASN A 218 -4.48 -4.62 -13.80
CA ASN A 218 -5.34 -5.42 -14.68
C ASN A 218 -4.61 -5.84 -15.97
N HIS A 219 -3.79 -4.96 -16.55
CA HIS A 219 -3.10 -5.21 -17.81
C HIS A 219 -1.91 -6.16 -17.62
N GLN A 220 -1.11 -5.99 -16.56
CA GLN A 220 -0.04 -6.91 -16.20
C GLN A 220 -0.59 -8.30 -15.81
N ALA A 221 -1.76 -8.36 -15.18
CA ALA A 221 -2.46 -9.61 -14.95
C ALA A 221 -2.84 -10.33 -16.26
N THR A 222 -3.04 -9.60 -17.36
CA THR A 222 -3.41 -10.18 -18.67
C THR A 222 -2.25 -10.47 -19.61
N ALA A 223 -1.18 -9.68 -19.61
CA ALA A 223 -0.21 -9.66 -20.73
C ALA A 223 1.13 -10.37 -20.45
N LYS A 224 1.60 -10.50 -19.20
CA LYS A 224 2.93 -11.07 -18.91
C LYS A 224 3.10 -11.82 -17.57
N ALA A 225 2.11 -11.93 -16.68
CA ALA A 225 2.37 -12.44 -15.33
C ALA A 225 1.24 -13.30 -14.75
N MET A 226 1.42 -14.62 -14.80
CA MET A 226 1.34 -15.34 -13.53
C MET A 226 2.72 -15.14 -12.88
N PRO A 227 2.77 -14.52 -11.69
CA PRO A 227 2.28 -15.25 -10.55
C PRO A 227 1.64 -14.31 -9.52
N SER A 228 0.33 -14.39 -9.33
CA SER A 228 -0.20 -14.32 -7.97
C SER A 228 -1.15 -15.47 -7.78
N TRP A 229 -0.59 -16.67 -7.93
CA TRP A 229 -1.17 -17.85 -7.29
C TRP A 229 -0.82 -17.86 -5.80
N PHE A 230 -0.75 -16.66 -5.23
CA PHE A 230 -0.13 -16.38 -3.96
C PHE A 230 -1.22 -16.11 -2.96
N GLY A 231 -1.37 -17.08 -2.06
CA GLY A 231 -2.07 -16.88 -0.81
C GLY A 231 -3.50 -16.40 -1.00
N GLU A 232 -3.89 -15.50 -0.11
CA GLU A 232 -5.26 -15.05 0.04
C GLU A 232 -5.78 -14.24 -1.16
N ASN A 233 -4.91 -13.79 -2.06
CA ASN A 233 -5.31 -13.02 -3.26
C ASN A 233 -6.10 -13.82 -4.29
N LEU A 234 -6.05 -15.16 -4.18
CA LEU A 234 -6.89 -16.04 -4.98
C LEU A 234 -8.31 -16.14 -4.40
N ILE A 235 -8.52 -15.85 -3.11
CA ILE A 235 -9.82 -16.03 -2.45
C ILE A 235 -10.89 -15.18 -3.16
N GLY A 236 -12.01 -15.83 -3.51
CA GLY A 236 -13.11 -15.25 -4.26
C GLY A 236 -12.95 -15.28 -5.77
N LYS A 237 -11.86 -15.83 -6.32
CA LYS A 237 -11.61 -15.95 -7.77
C LYS A 237 -11.62 -17.40 -8.22
N GLU A 238 -11.86 -17.62 -9.51
CA GLU A 238 -11.63 -18.94 -10.11
C GLU A 238 -10.16 -19.33 -9.99
N PHE A 239 -9.92 -20.61 -9.72
CA PHE A 239 -8.57 -21.12 -9.62
C PHE A 239 -7.88 -21.07 -11.00
N PRO A 240 -6.70 -20.45 -11.14
CA PRO A 240 -6.19 -20.13 -12.47
C PRO A 240 -5.87 -21.34 -13.37
N LEU A 241 -5.57 -22.52 -12.80
CA LEU A 241 -5.39 -23.74 -13.60
C LEU A 241 -6.64 -24.21 -14.31
N LEU A 242 -7.82 -23.71 -13.95
CA LEU A 242 -9.07 -24.03 -14.66
C LEU A 242 -9.07 -23.52 -16.11
N ALA A 243 -8.14 -22.64 -16.48
CA ALA A 243 -7.92 -22.27 -17.87
C ALA A 243 -7.33 -23.41 -18.72
N ASP A 244 -6.63 -24.39 -18.13
CA ASP A 244 -6.26 -25.62 -18.84
C ASP A 244 -7.46 -26.58 -18.83
N PRO A 245 -8.03 -26.93 -20.00
CA PRO A 245 -9.24 -27.74 -20.07
C PRO A 245 -9.06 -29.15 -19.50
N ARG A 246 -7.85 -29.71 -19.54
CA ARG A 246 -7.55 -31.03 -18.96
C ARG A 246 -7.60 -30.97 -17.45
N PHE A 247 -7.07 -29.91 -16.86
CA PHE A 247 -7.18 -29.68 -15.42
C PHE A 247 -8.62 -29.37 -15.00
N ALA A 248 -9.32 -28.53 -15.76
CA ALA A 248 -10.71 -28.17 -15.48
C ALA A 248 -11.64 -29.39 -15.46
N ALA A 249 -11.39 -30.40 -16.30
CA ALA A 249 -12.12 -31.66 -16.29
C ALA A 249 -11.96 -32.45 -14.98
N LEU A 250 -10.84 -32.29 -14.27
CA LEU A 250 -10.59 -32.94 -12.98
C LEU A 250 -11.29 -32.22 -11.83
N VAL A 251 -11.58 -30.93 -11.97
CA VAL A 251 -12.26 -30.13 -10.94
C VAL A 251 -13.77 -30.09 -11.21
N PRO A 252 -14.60 -30.69 -10.35
CA PRO A 252 -16.05 -30.69 -10.52
C PRO A 252 -16.60 -29.26 -10.50
N GLU A 253 -17.66 -29.01 -11.26
CA GLU A 253 -18.32 -27.70 -11.33
C GLU A 253 -18.96 -27.31 -9.99
N GLN A 254 -19.39 -28.29 -9.21
CA GLN A 254 -20.03 -28.12 -7.92
C GLN A 254 -19.33 -28.96 -6.85
N GLY A 255 -19.33 -28.46 -5.62
CA GLY A 255 -18.75 -29.14 -4.47
C GLY A 255 -17.40 -28.56 -4.03
N GLU A 256 -16.79 -29.23 -3.05
CA GLU A 256 -15.54 -28.79 -2.41
C GLU A 256 -14.36 -29.66 -2.89
N VAL A 257 -13.25 -29.02 -3.21
CA VAL A 257 -12.01 -29.68 -3.64
C VAL A 257 -10.81 -29.06 -2.94
N LEU A 258 -9.88 -29.89 -2.47
CA LEU A 258 -8.57 -29.42 -2.01
C LEU A 258 -7.53 -29.65 -3.09
N ILE A 259 -6.83 -28.60 -3.46
CA ILE A 259 -5.70 -28.66 -4.39
C ILE A 259 -4.43 -28.51 -3.59
N VAL A 260 -3.56 -29.52 -3.64
CA VAL A 260 -2.35 -29.58 -2.84
C VAL A 260 -1.14 -29.53 -3.76
N MET A 261 -0.45 -28.39 -3.75
CA MET A 261 0.72 -28.13 -4.58
C MET A 261 1.98 -28.40 -3.78
N LEU A 262 2.85 -29.23 -4.33
CA LEU A 262 4.05 -29.75 -3.69
C LEU A 262 5.25 -29.63 -4.61
N ARG A 263 6.44 -29.47 -4.03
CA ARG A 263 7.71 -29.56 -4.76
C ARG A 263 8.47 -30.82 -4.36
N PRO A 264 9.06 -31.58 -5.30
CA PRO A 264 9.86 -32.77 -5.00
C PRO A 264 11.06 -32.48 -4.08
N ASP A 265 11.64 -31.29 -4.23
CA ASP A 265 12.85 -30.84 -3.54
C ASP A 265 12.58 -30.07 -2.24
N CYS A 266 11.33 -30.03 -1.78
CA CYS A 266 10.94 -29.30 -0.56
C CYS A 266 10.71 -30.26 0.62
N GLU A 267 11.48 -30.08 1.69
CA GLU A 267 11.37 -30.88 2.93
C GLU A 267 9.97 -30.78 3.56
N HIS A 268 9.45 -29.56 3.70
CA HIS A 268 8.09 -29.31 4.20
C HIS A 268 6.99 -29.97 3.34
N CYS A 269 7.24 -30.18 2.03
CA CYS A 269 6.30 -30.91 1.18
C CYS A 269 6.28 -32.40 1.51
N ARG A 270 7.42 -32.99 1.88
CA ARG A 270 7.49 -34.39 2.32
C ARG A 270 6.75 -34.58 3.64
N GLU A 271 6.93 -33.67 4.60
CA GLU A 271 6.17 -33.67 5.84
C GLU A 271 4.65 -33.59 5.60
N LEU A 272 4.20 -32.75 4.66
CA LEU A 272 2.78 -32.65 4.31
C LEU A 272 2.23 -33.96 3.73
N VAL A 273 3.01 -34.63 2.87
CA VAL A 273 2.65 -35.94 2.29
C VAL A 273 2.52 -36.99 3.40
N GLU A 274 3.43 -37.01 4.36
CA GLU A 274 3.39 -37.92 5.51
C GLU A 274 2.20 -37.64 6.45
N GLN A 275 1.90 -36.36 6.70
CA GLN A 275 0.70 -35.97 7.44
C GLN A 275 -0.58 -36.41 6.70
N TRP A 276 -0.61 -36.31 5.37
CA TRP A 276 -1.74 -36.77 4.58
C TRP A 276 -1.88 -38.30 4.58
N SER A 277 -0.78 -39.04 4.49
CA SER A 277 -0.80 -40.51 4.48
C SER A 277 -1.29 -41.09 5.81
N THR A 278 -1.02 -40.38 6.92
CA THR A 278 -1.49 -40.71 8.28
C THR A 278 -2.88 -40.17 8.59
N THR A 279 -3.43 -39.27 7.77
CA THR A 279 -4.80 -38.75 7.93
C THR A 279 -5.82 -39.89 7.84
N ARG A 280 -6.86 -39.86 8.69
CA ARG A 280 -7.91 -40.90 8.73
C ARG A 280 -8.48 -41.17 7.33
N GLN A 281 -8.65 -42.45 6.99
CA GLN A 281 -9.17 -42.89 5.69
C GLN A 281 -10.55 -42.30 5.37
N GLU A 282 -11.39 -42.09 6.39
CA GLU A 282 -12.71 -41.47 6.25
C GLU A 282 -12.65 -40.05 5.67
N LEU A 283 -11.73 -39.20 6.16
CA LEU A 283 -11.54 -37.85 5.64
C LEU A 283 -11.09 -37.87 4.17
N ARG A 284 -10.19 -38.80 3.84
CA ARG A 284 -9.72 -39.01 2.46
C ARG A 284 -10.84 -39.47 1.52
N SER A 285 -11.83 -40.20 2.01
CA SER A 285 -12.96 -40.67 1.21
C SER A 285 -14.03 -39.61 0.94
N THR A 286 -14.14 -38.59 1.80
CA THR A 286 -15.18 -37.55 1.70
C THR A 286 -14.72 -36.28 1.00
N THR A 287 -13.42 -36.04 0.95
CA THR A 287 -12.85 -34.80 0.40
C THR A 287 -12.11 -35.12 -0.88
N LYS A 288 -12.59 -34.56 -2.00
CA LYS A 288 -11.88 -34.66 -3.28
C LYS A 288 -10.58 -33.88 -3.18
N VAL A 289 -9.47 -34.53 -3.52
CA VAL A 289 -8.14 -33.95 -3.45
C VAL A 289 -7.46 -34.06 -4.81
N ILE A 290 -6.73 -33.02 -5.20
CA ILE A 290 -5.90 -33.01 -6.39
C ILE A 290 -4.49 -32.63 -5.97
N GLY A 291 -3.57 -33.59 -5.99
CA GLY A 291 -2.16 -33.31 -5.81
C GLY A 291 -1.55 -32.73 -7.08
N ILE A 292 -0.67 -31.76 -6.93
CA ILE A 292 0.11 -31.17 -8.03
C ILE A 292 1.57 -31.18 -7.61
N SER A 293 2.38 -32.01 -8.26
CA SER A 293 3.83 -31.95 -8.13
C SER A 293 4.38 -30.91 -9.10
N VAL A 294 4.90 -29.81 -8.55
CA VAL A 294 5.49 -28.66 -9.21
C VAL A 294 6.98 -28.94 -9.44
N SER A 295 7.43 -28.90 -10.69
CA SER A 295 8.84 -29.11 -11.06
C SER A 295 9.24 -28.20 -12.22
N PRO A 296 10.55 -27.90 -12.38
CA PRO A 296 11.05 -27.13 -13.52
C PRO A 296 10.47 -27.60 -14.85
N GLY A 297 9.73 -26.72 -15.52
CA GLY A 297 9.15 -26.95 -16.85
C GLY A 297 7.90 -27.83 -16.91
N ARG A 298 7.47 -28.46 -15.80
CA ARG A 298 6.32 -29.37 -15.80
C ARG A 298 5.63 -29.46 -14.46
N TRP A 299 4.31 -29.45 -14.45
CA TRP A 299 3.55 -29.87 -13.27
C TRP A 299 2.76 -31.13 -13.54
N THR A 300 2.84 -32.06 -12.60
CA THR A 300 2.17 -33.35 -12.67
C THR A 300 0.95 -33.33 -11.78
N VAL A 301 -0.23 -33.47 -12.38
CA VAL A 301 -1.53 -33.48 -11.71
C VAL A 301 -1.91 -34.92 -11.38
N MET A 302 -2.28 -35.14 -10.12
CA MET A 302 -2.57 -36.44 -9.53
C MET A 302 -3.92 -36.37 -8.81
N PRO A 303 -5.03 -36.78 -9.46
CA PRO A 303 -6.32 -36.90 -8.81
C PRO A 303 -6.25 -37.89 -7.64
N ASP A 304 -6.86 -37.53 -6.52
CA ASP A 304 -7.03 -38.36 -5.32
C ASP A 304 -5.72 -38.84 -4.67
N LEU A 305 -4.58 -38.28 -5.09
CA LEU A 305 -3.26 -38.61 -4.58
C LEU A 305 -2.46 -37.34 -4.28
N ILE A 306 -1.84 -37.30 -3.10
CA ILE A 306 -0.86 -36.28 -2.72
C ILE A 306 0.52 -36.95 -2.70
N ALA A 307 1.39 -36.56 -3.62
CA ALA A 307 2.79 -37.01 -3.65
C ALA A 307 3.70 -35.86 -4.10
N ALA A 308 4.85 -35.70 -3.45
CA ALA A 308 5.87 -34.74 -3.89
C ALA A 308 6.68 -35.26 -5.09
N VAL A 309 6.84 -36.59 -5.20
CA VAL A 309 7.54 -37.26 -6.31
C VAL A 309 6.53 -38.18 -7.00
N PRO A 310 5.94 -37.77 -8.14
CA PRO A 310 4.97 -38.58 -8.85
C PRO A 310 5.64 -39.82 -9.46
N THR A 311 4.92 -40.95 -9.48
CA THR A 311 5.29 -42.11 -10.28
C THR A 311 4.64 -42.02 -11.66
N ASN A 312 5.21 -42.66 -12.68
CA ASN A 312 4.62 -42.64 -14.04
C ASN A 312 3.18 -43.19 -14.09
N LYS A 313 2.76 -44.01 -13.12
CA LYS A 313 1.41 -44.57 -13.04
C LYS A 313 0.40 -43.65 -12.36
N SER A 314 0.86 -42.63 -11.65
CA SER A 314 -0.01 -41.73 -10.87
C SER A 314 -0.29 -40.39 -11.55
N ALA A 315 0.35 -40.12 -12.69
CA ALA A 315 0.19 -38.88 -13.44
C ALA A 315 -1.01 -38.99 -14.40
N ASP A 316 -2.07 -38.22 -14.14
CA ASP A 316 -3.23 -38.19 -15.03
C ASP A 316 -3.06 -37.11 -16.11
N THR A 317 -2.45 -35.98 -15.75
CA THR A 317 -2.14 -34.90 -16.70
C THR A 317 -0.83 -34.23 -16.35
N VAL A 318 -0.07 -33.86 -17.38
CA VAL A 318 1.12 -33.01 -17.27
C VAL A 318 0.85 -31.68 -17.95
N ILE A 319 1.02 -30.61 -17.18
CA ILE A 319 0.93 -29.23 -17.65
C ILE A 319 2.37 -28.73 -17.87
N THR A 320 2.66 -28.26 -19.07
CA THR A 320 3.98 -27.75 -19.46
C THR A 320 3.88 -26.29 -19.87
N TRP A 321 4.95 -25.54 -19.64
CA TRP A 321 5.06 -24.12 -19.99
C TRP A 321 6.10 -23.97 -21.09
N LYS A 322 5.81 -23.15 -22.10
CA LYS A 322 6.79 -22.80 -23.14
C LYS A 322 7.80 -21.76 -22.62
N ASP A 323 7.36 -20.91 -21.70
CA ASP A 323 8.12 -19.79 -21.17
C ASP A 323 8.55 -20.06 -19.71
N THR A 324 8.57 -19.02 -18.86
CA THR A 324 8.95 -19.12 -17.45
C THR A 324 7.91 -19.88 -16.63
N GLU A 325 8.36 -20.85 -15.83
CA GLU A 325 7.50 -21.57 -14.89
C GLU A 325 6.85 -20.59 -13.88
N PRO A 326 5.53 -20.66 -13.65
CA PRO A 326 4.90 -19.87 -12.61
C PRO A 326 5.44 -20.29 -11.23
N PHE A 327 5.98 -19.32 -10.47
CA PHE A 327 6.50 -19.58 -9.14
C PHE A 327 5.38 -20.05 -8.18
N VAL A 328 5.63 -21.14 -7.44
CA VAL A 328 4.72 -21.68 -6.42
C VAL A 328 5.47 -21.82 -5.09
N ALA A 329 5.01 -21.10 -4.07
CA ALA A 329 5.46 -21.28 -2.70
C ALA A 329 4.88 -22.58 -2.15
N SER A 330 5.67 -23.66 -2.21
CA SER A 330 5.27 -25.02 -1.81
C SER A 330 5.81 -25.37 -0.41
N PRO A 331 5.05 -26.08 0.44
CA PRO A 331 3.71 -26.62 0.17
C PRO A 331 2.64 -25.53 0.10
N ARG A 332 1.58 -25.79 -0.66
CA ARG A 332 0.39 -24.94 -0.71
C ARG A 332 -0.86 -25.79 -0.77
N VAL A 333 -1.86 -25.43 0.03
CA VAL A 333 -3.19 -26.03 -0.01
C VAL A 333 -4.19 -24.95 -0.40
N VAL A 334 -4.94 -25.20 -1.47
CA VAL A 334 -5.97 -24.29 -2.00
C VAL A 334 -7.31 -25.00 -1.89
N ALA A 335 -8.24 -24.42 -1.14
CA ALA A 335 -9.59 -24.95 -1.04
C ALA A 335 -10.49 -24.28 -2.07
N LEU A 336 -11.13 -25.08 -2.92
CA LEU A 336 -12.12 -24.63 -3.89
C LEU A 336 -13.52 -25.01 -3.44
N LYS A 337 -14.49 -24.14 -3.73
CA LYS A 337 -15.91 -24.44 -3.70
C LYS A 337 -16.55 -23.96 -4.98
N ASN A 338 -17.14 -24.88 -5.74
CA ASN A 338 -17.71 -24.60 -7.05
C ASN A 338 -16.71 -23.85 -7.96
N ARG A 339 -15.47 -24.37 -8.05
CA ARG A 339 -14.34 -23.78 -8.82
C ARG A 339 -13.80 -22.43 -8.34
N ILE A 340 -14.42 -21.79 -7.34
CA ILE A 340 -13.94 -20.56 -6.71
C ILE A 340 -13.04 -20.89 -5.53
N VAL A 341 -11.89 -20.23 -5.43
CA VAL A 341 -10.98 -20.36 -4.30
C VAL A 341 -11.63 -19.73 -3.06
N THR A 342 -11.72 -20.51 -2.00
CA THR A 342 -12.34 -20.11 -0.72
C THR A 342 -11.32 -19.92 0.40
N ASP A 343 -10.17 -20.59 0.29
CA ASP A 343 -9.10 -20.52 1.28
C ASP A 343 -7.77 -20.92 0.63
N VAL A 344 -6.67 -20.36 1.15
CA VAL A 344 -5.31 -20.71 0.73
C VAL A 344 -4.42 -20.76 1.96
N GLN A 345 -3.91 -21.96 2.27
CA GLN A 345 -3.13 -22.20 3.48
C GLN A 345 -1.75 -22.75 3.13
N PRO A 346 -0.71 -22.44 3.93
CA PRO A 346 0.61 -23.03 3.77
C PRO A 346 0.66 -24.50 4.22
N THR A 347 -0.27 -24.95 5.07
CA THR A 347 -0.28 -26.32 5.64
C THR A 347 -1.69 -26.89 5.78
N LEU A 348 -1.78 -28.21 6.00
CA LEU A 348 -3.04 -28.91 6.26
C LEU A 348 -3.56 -28.73 7.70
N LYS A 349 -2.72 -28.25 8.64
CA LYS A 349 -3.07 -28.14 10.07
C LYS A 349 -4.33 -27.30 10.31
N ASN A 350 -4.59 -26.31 9.46
CA ASN A 350 -5.73 -25.40 9.58
C ASN A 350 -7.05 -25.95 9.02
N PHE A 351 -7.04 -27.06 8.26
CA PHE A 351 -8.24 -27.67 7.68
C PHE A 351 -8.93 -28.68 8.62
N GLY A 352 -8.55 -28.73 9.90
CA GLY A 352 -9.16 -29.63 10.88
C GLY A 352 -8.63 -31.07 10.82
N VAL A 353 -7.52 -31.30 10.11
CA VAL A 353 -6.73 -32.54 10.19
C VAL A 353 -5.88 -32.50 11.46
N GLN A 354 -6.52 -32.51 12.63
CA GLN A 354 -5.84 -32.71 13.91
C GLN A 354 -6.02 -34.16 14.33
N GLY A 355 -4.96 -34.93 14.13
CA GLY A 355 -4.83 -36.31 14.59
C GLY A 355 -3.43 -36.61 15.10
N VAL A 356 -2.72 -35.62 15.67
CA VAL A 356 -1.49 -35.83 16.44
C VAL A 356 -1.47 -34.76 17.54
N SER A 357 -1.35 -35.21 18.78
CA SER A 357 -1.22 -34.37 19.96
C SER A 357 0.12 -33.66 19.95
N ASP A 358 0.12 -32.32 19.96
CA ASP A 358 1.26 -31.56 20.44
C ASP A 358 0.78 -30.50 21.43
N HIS A 359 1.26 -30.64 22.67
CA HIS A 359 1.34 -29.55 23.63
C HIS A 359 2.27 -28.46 23.06
N HIS A 360 1.91 -27.21 23.32
CA HIS A 360 2.56 -25.96 22.88
C HIS A 360 2.33 -25.52 21.44
N GLN A 361 1.28 -24.71 21.23
CA GLN A 361 1.42 -23.28 20.90
C GLN A 361 0.02 -22.65 20.79
N ASP A 362 -0.25 -21.69 21.68
CA ASP A 362 -1.46 -20.87 21.69
C ASP A 362 -1.40 -19.85 20.54
N TYR A 363 -1.94 -20.20 19.38
CA TYR A 363 -2.31 -19.23 18.35
C TYR A 363 -3.82 -19.35 18.08
N ARG A 364 -4.61 -18.42 18.63
CA ARG A 364 -6.03 -18.25 18.29
C ARG A 364 -6.15 -17.64 16.89
N TRP A 365 -6.30 -18.47 15.87
CA TRP A 365 -6.73 -18.03 14.55
C TRP A 365 -8.24 -18.18 14.38
N GLN A 366 -8.89 -17.14 13.85
CA GLN A 366 -10.31 -17.17 13.51
C GLN A 366 -10.51 -18.07 12.29
N VAL A 367 -11.11 -19.23 12.53
CA VAL A 367 -11.44 -20.22 11.49
C VAL A 367 -12.49 -19.62 10.53
N SER A 368 -12.21 -19.65 9.22
CA SER A 368 -13.13 -19.16 8.19
C SER A 368 -14.50 -19.85 8.28
N PRO A 369 -15.61 -19.18 7.92
CA PRO A 369 -16.95 -19.78 7.94
C PRO A 369 -17.07 -21.08 7.12
N ALA A 370 -16.30 -21.21 6.04
CA ALA A 370 -16.25 -22.41 5.19
C ALA A 370 -15.64 -23.60 5.94
N VAL A 371 -14.52 -23.40 6.62
CA VAL A 371 -13.89 -24.43 7.47
C VAL A 371 -14.77 -24.76 8.69
N ARG A 372 -15.50 -23.78 9.24
CA ARG A 372 -16.54 -24.02 10.26
C ARG A 372 -17.72 -24.85 9.74
N SER A 373 -18.07 -24.70 8.46
CA SER A 373 -19.11 -25.50 7.79
C SER A 373 -18.65 -26.95 7.62
N LEU A 374 -17.42 -27.14 7.14
CA LEU A 374 -16.80 -28.46 6.97
C LEU A 374 -16.64 -29.19 8.32
N LYS A 375 -16.21 -28.44 9.36
CA LYS A 375 -16.12 -28.92 10.74
C LYS A 375 -17.50 -29.27 11.33
N ARG A 376 -18.54 -28.47 11.09
CA ARG A 376 -19.91 -28.77 11.54
C ARG A 376 -20.48 -30.00 10.85
N ASN A 377 -20.30 -30.14 9.54
CA ASN A 377 -20.80 -31.30 8.79
C ASN A 377 -20.11 -32.59 9.24
N LEU A 378 -18.80 -32.55 9.51
CA LEU A 378 -18.06 -33.70 10.04
C LEU A 378 -18.49 -34.07 11.46
N ILE A 379 -18.67 -33.08 12.35
CA ILE A 379 -19.14 -33.31 13.73
C ILE A 379 -20.59 -33.84 13.74
N GLN A 380 -21.48 -33.30 12.90
CA GLN A 380 -22.87 -33.74 12.85
C GLN A 380 -22.99 -35.17 12.32
N LYS A 381 -22.17 -35.53 11.31
CA LYS A 381 -22.10 -36.90 10.78
C LYS A 381 -21.53 -37.87 11.82
N TYR A 382 -20.58 -37.42 12.64
CA TYR A 382 -20.04 -38.21 13.76
C TYR A 382 -21.08 -38.46 14.86
N ILE A 383 -21.86 -37.43 15.23
CA ILE A 383 -22.94 -37.57 16.23
C ILE A 383 -24.01 -38.55 15.75
N ASN A 384 -24.41 -38.47 14.47
CA ASN A 384 -25.46 -39.34 13.93
C ASN A 384 -25.03 -40.81 13.83
N ASN A 385 -23.74 -41.10 13.61
CA ASN A 385 -23.23 -42.47 13.52
C ASN A 385 -23.02 -43.15 14.89
N TYR A 386 -23.04 -42.39 15.99
CA TYR A 386 -22.93 -42.93 17.36
C TYR A 386 -24.28 -42.92 18.12
N ALA A 387 -25.30 -42.27 17.55
CA ALA A 387 -26.65 -42.26 18.08
C ALA A 387 -27.57 -43.33 17.44
N ALA A 388 -27.05 -44.12 16.50
CA ALA A 388 -27.66 -45.30 15.90
C ALA A 388 -26.82 -46.53 16.28
#